data_AF-A0A8T2TCE9-F1
#
_entry.id   AF-A0A8T2TCE9-F1
#
_cell.length_a   1.000
_cell.length_b   1.000
_cell.length_c   1.000
_cell.angle_alpha   90.00
_cell.angle_beta   90.00
_cell.angle_gamma   90.00
#
_symmetry.space_group_name_H-M   'P 1'
#
loop_
_entity.id
_entity.type
_entity.pdbx_description
1 polymer ?
#
loop_
_entity_poly.entity_id
_entity_poly.type
_entity_poly.pdbx_seq_one_letter_code
_entity_poly.pdbx_strand_id
1 'polypeptide(L)'
;MIDLQTKSSGEDYLAYNRRRWGSDGWTSSLRRSAAKDELQFKDWKWWPNTLNAHRLVLLADTVGKGGEAKQELFKMTYEEGLNISDMEVLCAAADRLGLSGAREYLMSEKGKEEVIKQDRSAKSERNISSVPFFIINGSYSLSGAQDSTTFEKALQKVANM
;
A
#
# COMPACT_ATOMS: atom_id res chain seq x y z
N MET A 1 -3.73 3.17 -4.63
CA MET A 1 -4.94 4.00 -4.71
C MET A 1 -5.06 4.72 -3.39
N ILE A 2 -4.79 6.02 -3.39
CA ILE A 2 -4.69 6.84 -2.18
C ILE A 2 -6.06 7.49 -1.93
N ASP A 3 -6.57 7.36 -0.71
CA ASP A 3 -7.73 8.12 -0.23
C ASP A 3 -7.25 9.41 0.45
N LEU A 4 -7.38 10.53 -0.25
CA LEU A 4 -6.98 11.84 0.27
C LEU A 4 -8.01 12.42 1.26
N GLN A 5 -9.16 11.78 1.47
CA GLN A 5 -10.16 12.19 2.45
C GLN A 5 -9.89 11.63 3.85
N THR A 6 -9.04 10.60 3.98
CA THR A 6 -8.61 10.09 5.29
C THR A 6 -7.80 11.16 6.02
N LYS A 7 -8.10 11.39 7.30
CA LYS A 7 -7.39 12.37 8.14
C LYS A 7 -5.88 12.13 8.08
N SER A 8 -5.08 13.20 8.04
CA SER A 8 -3.62 13.09 7.96
C SER A 8 -2.98 12.35 9.13
N SER A 9 -3.65 12.32 10.28
CA SER A 9 -3.27 11.56 11.48
C SER A 9 -3.69 10.09 11.45
N GLY A 10 -4.35 9.62 10.38
CA GLY A 10 -5.12 8.39 10.40
C GLY A 10 -6.45 8.55 11.16
N GLU A 11 -7.29 7.53 11.05
CA GLU A 11 -8.60 7.45 11.71
C GLU A 11 -8.72 6.19 12.54
N ASP A 12 -9.63 6.15 13.52
CA ASP A 12 -9.98 4.90 14.20
C ASP A 12 -10.52 3.90 13.18
N TYR A 13 -9.96 2.68 13.19
CA TYR A 13 -10.24 1.63 12.22
C TYR A 13 -11.74 1.30 12.17
N LEU A 14 -12.39 1.07 13.32
CA LEU A 14 -13.80 0.68 13.35
C LEU A 14 -14.72 1.82 12.93
N ALA A 15 -14.42 3.05 13.37
CA ALA A 15 -15.18 4.24 12.99
C ALA A 15 -15.09 4.49 11.47
N TYR A 16 -13.90 4.39 10.89
CA TYR A 16 -13.70 4.53 9.45
C TYR A 16 -14.49 3.47 8.68
N ASN A 17 -14.35 2.20 9.05
CA ASN A 17 -15.03 1.09 8.37
C ASN A 17 -16.56 1.21 8.44
N ARG A 18 -17.12 1.56 9.61
CA ARG A 18 -18.57 1.80 9.74
C ARG A 18 -19.04 2.97 8.88
N ARG A 19 -18.30 4.07 8.86
CA ARG A 19 -18.63 5.24 8.01
C ARG A 19 -18.57 4.92 6.52
N ARG A 20 -17.57 4.14 6.09
CA ARG A 20 -17.32 3.86 4.67
C ARG A 20 -18.17 2.71 4.11
N TRP A 21 -18.36 1.65 4.90
CA TRP A 21 -18.93 0.37 4.45
C TRP A 21 -20.00 -0.21 5.40
N GLY A 22 -20.38 0.52 6.46
CA GLY A 22 -21.37 0.06 7.43
C GLY A 22 -20.84 -0.97 8.45
N SER A 23 -19.76 -1.68 8.13
CA SER A 23 -19.06 -2.63 9.02
C SER A 23 -17.62 -2.86 8.56
N ASP A 24 -16.85 -3.60 9.35
CA ASP A 24 -15.52 -4.12 9.00
C ASP A 24 -15.57 -5.57 8.48
N GLY A 25 -16.75 -6.11 8.19
CA GLY A 25 -16.94 -7.52 7.83
C GLY A 25 -16.14 -7.98 6.62
N TRP A 26 -15.86 -7.07 5.67
CA TRP A 26 -15.02 -7.34 4.49
C TRP A 26 -13.61 -7.82 4.86
N THR A 27 -13.10 -7.41 6.03
CA THR A 27 -11.76 -7.80 6.50
C THR A 27 -11.63 -9.26 6.87
N SER A 28 -12.75 -9.95 7.13
CA SER A 28 -12.76 -11.38 7.41
C SER A 28 -12.15 -12.20 6.26
N SER A 29 -12.46 -11.80 5.02
CA SER A 29 -11.90 -12.46 3.82
C SER A 29 -10.41 -12.18 3.68
N LEU A 30 -9.98 -10.95 3.99
CA LEU A 30 -8.58 -10.56 3.95
C LEU A 30 -7.75 -11.35 4.96
N ARG A 31 -8.21 -11.47 6.22
CA ARG A 31 -7.54 -12.27 7.26
C ARG A 31 -7.45 -13.75 6.88
N ARG A 32 -8.53 -14.32 6.33
CA ARG A 32 -8.52 -15.72 5.85
C ARG A 32 -7.54 -15.93 4.71
N SER A 33 -7.38 -14.96 3.83
CA SER A 33 -6.43 -15.05 2.72
C SER A 33 -5.00 -14.97 3.24
N ALA A 34 -4.70 -14.00 4.11
CA ALA A 34 -3.39 -13.84 4.74
C ALA A 34 -2.95 -15.11 5.51
N ALA A 35 -3.87 -15.76 6.23
CA ALA A 35 -3.57 -16.98 6.98
C ALA A 35 -3.13 -18.17 6.10
N LYS A 36 -3.46 -18.18 4.80
CA LYS A 36 -2.97 -19.22 3.86
C LYS A 36 -1.48 -19.10 3.58
N ASP A 37 -0.95 -17.89 3.72
CA ASP A 37 0.46 -17.56 3.53
C ASP A 37 1.18 -17.39 4.88
N GLU A 38 0.61 -17.96 5.95
CA GLU A 38 1.12 -17.90 7.33
C GLU A 38 1.21 -16.47 7.93
N LEU A 39 0.61 -15.47 7.27
CA LEU A 39 0.59 -14.08 7.72
C LEU A 39 -0.50 -13.87 8.78
N GLN A 40 -0.14 -13.20 9.87
CA GLN A 40 -1.03 -12.97 11.01
C GLN A 40 -1.57 -11.55 10.99
N PHE A 41 -2.65 -11.34 10.24
CA PHE A 41 -3.31 -10.05 10.18
C PHE A 41 -4.15 -9.81 11.44
N LYS A 42 -3.79 -8.83 12.27
CA LYS A 42 -4.38 -8.58 13.61
C LYS A 42 -4.14 -7.17 14.14
N ASP A 43 -4.75 -6.85 15.27
CA ASP A 43 -4.48 -5.65 16.08
C ASP A 43 -4.74 -4.29 15.40
N TRP A 44 -5.63 -4.24 14.40
CA TRP A 44 -5.94 -3.02 13.66
C TRP A 44 -6.75 -2.03 14.48
N LYS A 45 -6.08 -0.97 14.93
CA LYS A 45 -6.70 0.19 15.61
C LYS A 45 -6.86 1.39 14.68
N TRP A 46 -6.09 1.43 13.59
CA TRP A 46 -5.97 2.59 12.72
C TRP A 46 -6.36 2.28 11.28
N TRP A 47 -7.04 3.22 10.64
CA TRP A 47 -7.14 3.33 9.20
C TRP A 47 -6.21 4.47 8.73
N PRO A 48 -5.07 4.15 8.07
CA PRO A 48 -4.07 5.16 7.79
C PRO A 48 -4.40 5.99 6.55
N ASN A 49 -4.10 7.29 6.60
CA ASN A 49 -3.73 8.05 5.41
C ASN A 49 -2.33 7.61 4.96
N THR A 50 -2.23 7.15 3.71
CA THR A 50 -1.02 6.51 3.17
C THR A 50 -0.17 7.44 2.29
N LEU A 51 -0.49 8.73 2.18
CA LEU A 51 0.25 9.65 1.31
C LEU A 51 1.74 9.69 1.65
N ASN A 52 2.06 9.84 2.94
CA ASN A 52 3.46 9.88 3.39
C ASN A 52 4.13 8.49 3.37
N ALA A 53 3.37 7.41 3.56
CA ALA A 53 3.87 6.05 3.37
C ALA A 53 4.29 5.82 1.90
N HIS A 54 3.50 6.29 0.94
CA HIS A 54 3.88 6.28 -0.48
C HIS A 54 5.10 7.16 -0.78
N ARG A 55 5.24 8.31 -0.11
CA ARG A 55 6.45 9.15 -0.21
C ARG A 55 7.70 8.42 0.32
N LEU A 56 7.57 7.65 1.40
CA LEU A 56 8.67 6.83 1.90
C LEU A 56 9.06 5.74 0.90
N VAL A 57 8.10 5.08 0.25
CA VAL A 57 8.38 4.12 -0.84
C VAL A 57 9.10 4.80 -2.00
N LEU A 58 8.64 5.99 -2.41
CA LEU A 58 9.30 6.78 -3.46
C LEU A 58 10.74 7.14 -3.10
N LEU A 59 11.02 7.48 -1.84
CA LEU A 59 12.39 7.71 -1.37
C LEU A 59 13.22 6.43 -1.41
N ALA A 60 12.67 5.32 -0.90
CA ALA A 60 13.35 4.03 -0.86
C ALA A 60 13.69 3.49 -2.26
N ASP A 61 12.84 3.75 -3.25
CA ASP A 61 13.09 3.40 -4.66
C ASP A 61 14.35 4.06 -5.22
N THR A 62 14.74 5.25 -4.73
CA THR A 62 15.98 5.93 -5.18
C THR A 62 17.25 5.17 -4.85
N VAL A 63 17.18 4.23 -3.89
CA VAL A 63 18.27 3.35 -3.47
C VAL A 63 17.93 1.87 -3.69
N GLY A 64 16.92 1.59 -4.53
CA GLY A 64 16.53 0.22 -4.89
C GLY A 64 15.80 -0.57 -3.79
N LYS A 65 15.30 0.11 -2.74
CA LYS A 65 14.65 -0.51 -1.57
C LYS A 65 13.14 -0.34 -1.50
N GLY A 66 12.46 0.06 -2.58
CA GLY A 66 11.02 0.31 -2.52
C GLY A 66 10.17 -0.95 -2.32
N GLY A 67 10.67 -2.12 -2.73
CA GLY A 67 10.04 -3.41 -2.43
C GLY A 67 10.01 -3.68 -0.93
N GLU A 68 11.17 -3.56 -0.29
CA GLU A 68 11.38 -3.73 1.15
C GLU A 68 10.61 -2.67 1.95
N ALA A 69 10.57 -1.43 1.48
CA ALA A 69 9.75 -0.39 2.09
C ALA A 69 8.25 -0.72 2.07
N LYS A 70 7.73 -1.23 0.94
CA LYS A 70 6.32 -1.69 0.89
C LYS A 70 6.08 -2.84 1.85
N GLN A 71 6.98 -3.81 1.90
CA GLN A 71 6.86 -4.97 2.80
C GLN A 71 6.87 -4.55 4.28
N GLU A 72 7.78 -3.65 4.66
CA GLU A 72 7.86 -3.13 6.03
C GLU A 72 6.59 -2.36 6.42
N LEU A 73 6.08 -1.50 5.52
CA LEU A 73 4.84 -0.77 5.75
C LEU A 73 3.62 -1.69 5.85
N PHE A 74 3.57 -2.76 5.04
CA PHE A 74 2.53 -3.78 5.14
C PHE A 74 2.59 -4.52 6.47
N LYS A 75 3.79 -4.93 6.91
CA LYS A 75 3.97 -5.59 8.20
C LYS A 75 3.52 -4.69 9.35
N MET A 76 3.99 -3.44 9.39
CA MET A 76 3.61 -2.47 10.40
C MET A 76 2.09 -2.25 10.45
N THR A 77 1.44 -2.19 9.29
CA THR A 77 -0.01 -1.96 9.20
C THR A 77 -0.81 -3.21 9.57
N TYR A 78 -0.52 -4.34 8.93
CA TYR A 78 -1.38 -5.50 8.94
C TYR A 78 -1.06 -6.49 10.05
N GLU A 79 0.19 -6.61 10.47
CA GLU A 79 0.61 -7.56 11.51
C GLU A 79 0.88 -6.90 12.86
N GLU A 80 1.42 -5.67 12.85
CA GLU A 80 1.76 -4.92 14.08
C GLU A 80 0.66 -3.92 14.49
N GLY A 81 -0.30 -3.62 13.60
CA GLY A 81 -1.42 -2.71 13.89
C GLY A 81 -1.04 -1.24 14.10
N LEU A 82 0.16 -0.84 13.63
CA LEU A 82 0.71 0.50 13.78
C LEU A 82 0.07 1.50 12.81
N ASN A 83 0.08 2.77 13.23
CA ASN A 83 -0.44 3.87 12.42
C ASN A 83 0.63 4.42 11.47
N ILE A 84 0.65 3.97 10.21
CA ILE A 84 1.58 4.49 9.19
C ILE A 84 1.23 5.90 8.66
N SER A 85 0.26 6.59 9.28
CA SER A 85 0.10 8.04 9.13
C SER A 85 0.98 8.84 10.08
N ASP A 86 1.47 8.22 11.15
CA ASP A 86 2.36 8.83 12.12
C ASP A 86 3.78 8.96 11.56
N MET A 87 4.36 10.15 11.66
CA MET A 87 5.70 10.43 11.15
C MET A 87 6.78 9.65 11.89
N GLU A 88 6.63 9.40 13.19
CA GLU A 88 7.62 8.63 13.95
C GLU A 88 7.56 7.14 13.58
N VAL A 89 6.37 6.60 13.27
CA VAL A 89 6.22 5.23 12.75
C VAL A 89 6.90 5.11 11.37
N LEU A 90 6.72 6.09 10.49
CA LEU A 90 7.38 6.12 9.18
C LEU A 90 8.90 6.30 9.29
N CYS A 91 9.39 7.12 10.23
CA CYS A 91 10.82 7.25 10.49
C CYS A 91 11.40 5.94 11.03
N ALA A 92 10.69 5.25 11.94
CA ALA A 92 11.11 3.93 12.42
C ALA A 92 11.18 2.89 11.29
N ALA A 93 10.25 2.92 10.34
CA ALA A 93 10.30 2.07 9.14
C ALA A 93 11.54 2.39 8.29
N ALA A 94 11.83 3.67 8.09
CA ALA A 94 13.02 4.13 7.37
C ALA A 94 14.32 3.68 8.06
N ASP A 95 14.38 3.78 9.39
CA ASP A 95 15.54 3.36 10.20
C ASP A 95 15.78 1.85 10.09
N ARG A 96 14.72 1.03 10.18
CA ARG A 96 14.80 -0.44 9.97
C ARG A 96 15.35 -0.81 8.60
N LEU A 97 15.12 0.04 7.59
CA LEU A 97 15.58 -0.14 6.23
C LEU A 97 16.94 0.52 5.94
N GLY A 98 17.49 1.27 6.90
CA GLY A 98 18.73 2.04 6.73
C GLY A 98 18.61 3.18 5.72
N LEU A 99 17.45 3.83 5.63
CA LEU A 99 17.20 4.96 4.72
C LEU A 99 17.62 6.29 5.36
N SER A 100 18.81 6.78 5.03
CA SER A 100 19.32 8.07 5.51
C SER A 100 18.51 9.26 4.96
N GLY A 101 18.28 10.28 5.79
CA GLY A 101 17.60 11.51 5.37
C GLY A 101 16.08 11.40 5.25
N ALA A 102 15.49 10.27 5.67
CA ALA A 102 14.06 10.02 5.55
C ALA A 102 13.21 10.98 6.39
N ARG A 103 13.68 11.36 7.58
CA ARG A 103 12.98 12.33 8.45
C ARG A 103 12.89 13.70 7.77
N GLU A 104 14.00 14.23 7.28
CA GLU A 104 14.05 15.51 6.56
C GLU A 104 13.20 15.46 5.29
N TYR A 105 13.24 14.33 4.57
CA TYR A 105 12.42 14.12 3.39
C TYR A 105 10.93 14.16 3.73
N LEU A 106 10.48 13.37 4.72
CA LEU A 106 9.07 13.28 5.13
C LEU A 106 8.54 14.59 5.71
N MET A 107 9.36 15.34 6.45
CA MET A 107 9.04 16.66 6.99
C MET A 107 9.01 17.77 5.92
N SER A 108 9.59 17.53 4.75
CA SER A 108 9.49 18.44 3.60
C SER A 108 8.26 18.13 2.74
N GLU A 109 8.05 18.89 1.66
CA GLU A 109 7.04 18.60 0.63
C GLU A 109 7.58 17.70 -0.51
N LYS A 110 8.85 17.29 -0.48
CA LYS A 110 9.48 16.51 -1.56
C LYS A 110 8.73 15.21 -1.86
N GLY A 111 8.51 14.94 -3.13
CA GLY A 111 7.84 13.73 -3.62
C GLY A 111 6.33 13.67 -3.40
N LYS A 112 5.71 14.65 -2.71
CA LYS A 112 4.25 14.66 -2.49
C LYS A 112 3.48 14.83 -3.79
N GLU A 113 3.88 15.81 -4.61
CA GLU A 113 3.25 16.05 -5.91
C GLU A 113 3.46 14.86 -6.86
N GLU A 114 4.65 14.25 -6.85
CA GLU A 114 4.95 13.05 -7.64
C GLU A 114 4.02 11.89 -7.27
N VAL A 115 3.87 11.57 -5.98
CA VAL A 115 2.95 10.52 -5.51
C VAL A 115 1.50 10.82 -5.91
N ILE A 116 1.04 12.06 -5.78
CA ILE A 116 -0.31 12.46 -6.18
C ILE A 116 -0.50 12.32 -7.69
N LYS A 117 0.51 12.69 -8.48
CA LYS A 117 0.48 12.57 -9.95
C LYS A 117 0.44 11.10 -10.37
N GLN A 118 1.23 10.23 -9.74
CA GLN A 118 1.23 8.79 -10.00
C GLN A 118 -0.14 8.15 -9.69
N ASP A 119 -0.72 8.47 -8.54
CA ASP A 119 -2.06 7.99 -8.17
C ASP A 119 -3.16 8.53 -9.10
N ARG A 120 -3.07 9.81 -9.51
CA ARG A 120 -3.98 10.41 -10.49
C ARG A 120 -3.88 9.72 -11.85
N SER A 121 -2.67 9.54 -12.39
CA SER A 121 -2.45 8.85 -13.67
C SER A 121 -3.03 7.43 -13.64
N ALA A 122 -2.80 6.68 -12.55
CA ALA A 122 -3.41 5.36 -12.38
C ALA A 122 -4.95 5.41 -12.43
N LYS A 123 -5.57 6.37 -11.72
CA LYS A 123 -7.03 6.51 -11.64
C LYS A 123 -7.66 6.98 -12.95
N SER A 124 -7.16 8.08 -13.53
CA SER A 124 -7.83 8.77 -14.65
C SER A 124 -7.32 8.35 -16.02
N GLU A 125 -6.02 8.11 -16.18
CA GLU A 125 -5.46 7.78 -17.49
C GLU A 125 -5.54 6.28 -17.76
N ARG A 126 -5.40 5.46 -16.70
CA ARG A 126 -5.40 3.99 -16.80
C ARG A 126 -6.70 3.33 -16.33
N ASN A 127 -7.67 4.13 -15.85
CA ASN A 127 -8.95 3.64 -15.31
C ASN A 127 -8.81 2.59 -14.18
N ILE A 128 -7.74 2.67 -13.38
CA ILE A 128 -7.50 1.75 -12.25
C ILE A 128 -8.22 2.27 -11.01
N SER A 129 -9.30 1.60 -10.63
CA SER A 129 -10.15 1.99 -9.49
C SER A 129 -9.90 1.20 -8.21
N SER A 130 -9.11 0.11 -8.28
CA SER A 130 -8.81 -0.76 -7.13
C SER A 130 -7.39 -1.33 -7.21
N VAL A 131 -6.87 -1.77 -6.06
CA VAL A 131 -5.56 -2.43 -5.92
C VAL A 131 -5.72 -3.75 -5.15
N PRO A 132 -4.83 -4.74 -5.37
CA PRO A 132 -3.72 -4.72 -6.31
C PRO A 132 -4.17 -4.82 -7.77
N PHE A 133 -3.39 -4.23 -8.69
CA PHE A 133 -3.65 -4.25 -10.13
C PHE A 133 -2.31 -4.39 -10.85
N PHE A 134 -2.25 -5.28 -11.83
CA PHE A 134 -1.03 -5.61 -12.56
C PHE A 134 -1.24 -5.39 -14.05
N ILE A 135 -0.26 -4.77 -14.71
CA ILE A 135 -0.19 -4.68 -16.17
C ILE A 135 1.06 -5.45 -16.58
N ILE A 136 0.87 -6.52 -17.34
CA ILE A 136 1.91 -7.43 -17.82
C ILE A 136 2.16 -7.09 -19.29
N ASN A 137 3.42 -6.77 -19.61
CA ASN A 137 3.89 -6.37 -20.95
C ASN A 137 3.00 -5.30 -21.63
N GLY A 138 2.51 -4.33 -20.84
CA GLY A 138 1.72 -3.20 -21.33
C GLY A 138 0.32 -3.53 -21.87
N SER A 139 -0.08 -4.80 -21.99
CA SER A 139 -1.27 -5.21 -22.73
C SER A 139 -2.21 -6.12 -21.95
N TYR A 140 -1.69 -6.92 -21.01
CA TYR A 140 -2.49 -7.87 -20.24
C TYR A 140 -2.67 -7.40 -18.80
N SER A 141 -3.91 -7.21 -18.35
CA SER A 141 -4.20 -6.71 -17.01
C SER A 141 -4.80 -7.78 -16.09
N LEU A 142 -4.32 -7.83 -14.85
CA LEU A 142 -4.93 -8.61 -13.76
C LEU A 142 -5.38 -7.66 -12.65
N SER A 143 -6.63 -7.80 -12.22
CA SER A 143 -7.21 -7.01 -11.13
C SER A 143 -7.46 -7.88 -9.91
N GLY A 144 -7.09 -7.38 -8.72
CA GLY A 144 -7.23 -8.09 -7.46
C GLY A 144 -6.09 -9.06 -7.15
N ALA A 145 -6.12 -9.61 -5.95
CA ALA A 145 -5.17 -10.61 -5.47
C ALA A 145 -5.51 -11.98 -6.11
N GLN A 146 -5.07 -12.17 -7.35
CA GLN A 146 -5.23 -13.41 -8.11
C GLN A 146 -4.28 -14.50 -7.59
N ASP A 147 -4.66 -15.77 -7.78
CA ASP A 147 -3.81 -16.91 -7.44
C ASP A 147 -2.59 -17.03 -8.39
N SER A 148 -1.57 -17.77 -7.96
CA SER A 148 -0.34 -17.96 -8.74
C SER A 148 -0.57 -18.62 -10.10
N THR A 149 -1.57 -19.51 -10.24
CA THR A 149 -1.87 -20.18 -11.52
C THR A 149 -2.49 -19.20 -12.53
N THR A 150 -3.24 -18.20 -12.06
CA THR A 150 -3.75 -17.10 -12.88
C THR A 150 -2.60 -16.23 -13.39
N PHE A 151 -1.62 -15.92 -12.54
CA PHE A 151 -0.40 -15.23 -12.98
C PHE A 151 0.41 -16.07 -13.98
N GLU A 152 0.60 -17.36 -13.73
CA GLU A 152 1.32 -18.26 -14.64
C GLU A 152 0.71 -18.27 -16.04
N LYS A 153 -0.62 -18.43 -16.13
CA LYS A 153 -1.35 -18.39 -17.41
C LYS A 153 -1.22 -17.05 -18.11
N ALA A 154 -1.29 -15.95 -17.36
CA ALA A 154 -1.13 -14.61 -17.90
C ALA A 154 0.27 -14.40 -18.49
N LEU A 155 1.31 -14.83 -17.76
CA LEU A 155 2.70 -14.75 -18.20
C LEU A 155 2.95 -15.62 -19.43
N GLN A 156 2.47 -16.86 -19.44
CA GLN A 156 2.58 -17.76 -20.60
C GLN A 156 1.87 -17.19 -21.83
N LYS A 157 0.67 -16.62 -21.66
CA LYS A 157 -0.06 -16.00 -22.76
C LYS A 157 0.75 -14.85 -23.37
N VAL A 158 1.28 -13.97 -22.53
CA VAL A 158 2.06 -12.81 -22.98
C VAL A 158 3.39 -13.22 -23.61
N ALA A 159 4.05 -14.26 -23.12
CA ALA A 159 5.31 -14.75 -23.68
C ALA A 159 5.14 -15.39 -25.08
N ASN A 160 3.93 -15.83 -25.42
CA ASN A 160 3.59 -16.45 -26.70
C ASN A 160 2.86 -15.49 -27.67
N MET A 161 2.76 -14.20 -27.34
CA MET A 161 2.25 -13.14 -28.23
C MET A 161 3.38 -12.54 -29.05
#